data_AF-A0A652M309-F1
#
_entry.id   AF-A0A652M309-F1
#
_cell.length_a   1.000
_cell.length_b   1.000
_cell.length_c   1.000
_cell.angle_alpha   90.00
_cell.angle_beta   90.00
_cell.angle_gamma   90.00
#
_symmetry.space_group_name_H-M   'P 1'
#
loop_
_entity.id
_entity.type
_entity.pdbx_description
1 polymer ?
#
loop_
_entity_poly.entity_id
_entity_poly.type
_entity_poly.pdbx_seq_one_letter_code
_entity_poly.pdbx_strand_id
1 'polypeptide(L)'
;LNLNNEWVDVTNTTRRPVDLDRWTLSDRDGRTYTFHHYRLAGRATVRVHTGIGRDTFRDLFQDRRSSVWDRRGDTATLRNDHRRLVDTLSWGGHHGGHH
;
A
#
# COMPACT_ATOMS: atom_id res chain seq x y z
N LEU A 1 15.03 0.71 -12.28
CA LEU A 1 13.99 1.14 -11.31
C LEU A 1 14.44 0.70 -9.94
N ASN A 2 14.44 1.60 -8.94
CA ASN A 2 14.66 1.22 -7.56
C ASN A 2 13.31 0.90 -6.94
N LEU A 3 13.11 -0.32 -6.45
CA LEU A 3 11.84 -0.78 -5.84
C LEU A 3 11.46 0.02 -4.60
N ASN A 4 12.46 0.63 -3.95
CA ASN A 4 12.23 1.48 -2.79
C ASN A 4 11.57 2.82 -3.19
N ASN A 5 11.58 3.18 -4.49
CA ASN A 5 10.89 4.36 -5.00
C ASN A 5 9.41 4.11 -5.34
N GLU A 6 8.90 2.94 -5.00
CA GLU A 6 7.56 2.50 -5.32
C GLU A 6 6.87 2.14 -4.01
N TRP A 7 5.84 2.91 -3.65
CA TRP A 7 5.18 2.81 -2.36
C TRP A 7 3.73 3.25 -2.43
N VAL A 8 2.95 2.82 -1.44
CA VAL A 8 1.59 3.30 -1.18
C VAL A 8 1.55 3.88 0.23
N ASP A 9 0.96 5.06 0.36
CA ASP A 9 0.68 5.68 1.66
C ASP A 9 -0.71 5.26 2.15
N VAL A 10 -0.77 4.59 3.30
CA VAL A 10 -2.02 4.25 4.00
C VAL A 10 -2.20 5.24 5.13
N THR A 11 -3.23 6.08 5.02
CA THR A 11 -3.52 7.14 6.00
C THR A 11 -4.78 6.84 6.78
N ASN A 12 -4.67 6.84 8.11
CA ASN A 12 -5.84 6.81 8.97
C ASN A 12 -6.42 8.23 9.11
N THR A 13 -7.47 8.51 8.35
CA THR A 13 -8.14 9.82 8.35
C THR A 13 -9.01 10.07 9.58
N THR A 14 -9.18 9.07 10.46
CA THR A 14 -9.95 9.22 11.70
C THR A 14 -9.10 9.78 12.84
N ARG A 15 -9.74 10.14 13.96
CA ARG A 15 -9.03 10.57 15.18
C ARG A 15 -8.61 9.41 16.08
N ARG A 16 -9.09 8.18 15.82
CA ARG A 16 -8.86 7.02 16.68
C ARG A 16 -7.84 6.08 16.04
N PRO A 17 -7.02 5.36 16.82
CA PRO A 17 -6.14 4.35 16.26
C PRO A 17 -6.96 3.22 15.63
N VAL A 18 -6.50 2.73 14.48
CA VAL A 18 -7.05 1.56 13.79
C VAL A 18 -6.05 0.42 13.92
N ASP A 19 -6.56 -0.75 14.27
CA ASP A 19 -5.78 -1.99 14.27
C ASP A 19 -5.78 -2.57 12.86
N LEU A 20 -4.61 -2.64 12.24
CA LEU A 20 -4.43 -3.18 10.90
C LEU A 20 -3.95 -4.64 10.96
N ASP A 21 -3.91 -5.27 12.13
CA ASP A 21 -3.49 -6.67 12.22
C ASP A 21 -4.29 -7.56 11.24
N ARG A 22 -3.55 -8.33 10.43
CA ARG A 22 -4.06 -9.21 9.37
C ARG A 22 -4.82 -8.52 8.23
N TRP A 23 -4.78 -7.19 8.16
CA TRP A 23 -5.21 -6.47 6.96
C TRP A 23 -4.25 -6.76 5.82
N THR A 24 -4.75 -6.63 4.60
CA THR A 24 -3.98 -6.95 3.40
C THR A 24 -3.98 -5.80 2.42
N LEU A 25 -2.79 -5.47 1.89
CA LEU A 25 -2.61 -4.58 0.75
C LEU A 25 -2.18 -5.42 -0.46
N SER A 26 -2.95 -5.38 -1.54
CA SER A 26 -2.70 -6.17 -2.75
C SER A 26 -2.63 -5.30 -3.99
N ASP A 27 -1.80 -5.69 -4.95
CA ASP A 27 -1.74 -5.10 -6.29
C ASP A 27 -2.73 -5.81 -7.25
N ARG A 28 -2.81 -5.33 -8.51
CA ARG A 28 -3.65 -5.93 -9.55
C ARG A 28 -3.28 -7.37 -9.90
N ASP A 29 -2.01 -7.73 -9.74
CA ASP A 29 -1.51 -9.08 -10.01
C ASP A 29 -1.84 -10.06 -8.86
N GLY A 30 -2.58 -9.62 -7.84
CA GLY A 30 -3.03 -10.43 -6.69
C GLY A 30 -1.95 -10.63 -5.63
N ARG A 31 -0.83 -9.94 -5.78
CA ARG A 31 0.34 -10.09 -4.95
C ARG A 31 0.11 -9.27 -3.66
N THR A 32 0.20 -9.90 -2.50
CA THR A 32 -0.32 -9.35 -1.23
C THR A 32 0.75 -9.12 -0.17
N TYR A 33 0.66 -8.00 0.56
CA TYR A 33 1.32 -7.76 1.84
C TYR A 33 0.31 -7.85 2.98
N THR A 34 0.71 -8.47 4.09
CA THR A 34 -0.12 -8.61 5.29
C THR A 34 0.50 -7.80 6.41
N PHE A 35 -0.30 -6.93 7.01
CA PHE A 35 0.12 -6.21 8.21
C PHE A 35 0.16 -7.17 9.41
N HIS A 36 1.28 -7.19 10.13
CA HIS A 36 1.47 -8.03 11.32
C HIS A 36 1.59 -7.17 12.56
N HIS A 37 0.65 -7.31 13.50
CA HIS A 37 0.66 -6.60 14.78
C HIS A 37 0.81 -5.07 14.65
N TYR A 38 0.25 -4.49 13.59
CA TYR A 38 0.46 -3.09 13.23
C TYR A 38 -0.75 -2.23 13.61
N ARG A 39 -0.53 -1.19 14.41
CA ARG A 39 -1.57 -0.25 14.82
C ARG A 39 -1.28 1.13 14.25
N LEU A 40 -2.19 1.64 13.43
CA LEU A 40 -2.05 2.96 12.81
C LEU A 40 -2.79 4.01 13.64
N ALA A 41 -2.03 4.92 14.27
CA ALA A 41 -2.60 6.01 15.06
C ALA A 41 -3.56 6.89 14.25
N GLY A 42 -4.47 7.58 14.93
CA GLY A 42 -5.35 8.55 14.29
C GLY A 42 -4.53 9.66 13.62
N ARG A 43 -4.92 10.06 12.41
CA ARG A 43 -4.21 11.06 11.58
C ARG A 43 -2.78 10.68 11.16
N ALA A 44 -2.36 9.44 11.39
CA ALA A 44 -1.04 8.97 10.99
C ALA A 44 -1.09 8.31 9.61
N THR A 45 0.09 8.25 8.99
CA THR A 45 0.34 7.59 7.70
C THR A 45 1.44 6.57 7.89
N VAL A 46 1.24 5.39 7.30
CA VAL A 46 2.29 4.38 7.09
C VAL A 46 2.51 4.23 5.60
N ARG A 47 3.79 4.18 5.21
CA ARG A 47 4.22 3.96 3.85
C ARG A 47 4.58 2.50 3.67
N VAL A 48 3.99 1.85 2.66
CA VAL A 48 4.29 0.46 2.31
C VAL A 48 5.02 0.45 0.99
N HIS A 49 6.32 0.17 1.03
CA HIS A 49 7.19 0.00 -0.13
C HIS A 49 7.05 -1.40 -0.71
N THR A 50 7.04 -1.53 -2.03
CA THR A 50 7.04 -2.85 -2.67
C THR A 50 8.39 -3.54 -2.67
N GLY A 51 9.48 -2.80 -2.50
CA GLY A 51 10.84 -3.34 -2.45
C GLY A 51 11.20 -4.10 -1.17
N ILE A 52 12.49 -4.42 -1.05
CA ILE A 52 13.09 -4.98 0.16
C ILE A 52 13.62 -3.85 1.04
N GLY A 53 13.30 -3.94 2.32
CA GLY A 53 13.85 -3.08 3.34
C GLY A 53 13.55 -3.63 4.71
N ARG A 54 13.89 -2.87 5.74
CA ARG A 54 13.60 -3.24 7.12
C ARG A 54 12.37 -2.48 7.58
N ASP A 55 11.37 -3.21 8.04
CA ASP A 55 10.18 -2.61 8.63
C ASP A 55 10.53 -1.67 9.79
N THR A 56 9.89 -0.51 9.75
CA THR A 56 9.87 0.48 10.82
C THR A 56 8.42 0.84 11.13
N PHE A 57 8.23 1.71 12.11
CA PHE A 57 6.89 2.18 12.46
C PHE A 57 6.24 3.07 11.38
N ARG A 58 7.00 3.59 10.40
CA ARG A 58 6.48 4.46 9.32
C ARG A 58 6.65 3.88 7.93
N ASP A 59 7.66 3.05 7.75
CA ASP A 59 8.04 2.48 6.47
C ASP A 59 8.02 0.96 6.60
N LEU A 60 7.13 0.32 5.86
CA LEU A 60 6.97 -1.13 5.77
C LEU A 60 7.40 -1.60 4.38
N PHE A 61 7.89 -2.82 4.27
CA PHE A 61 8.43 -3.35 3.04
C PHE A 61 7.75 -4.68 2.70
N GLN A 62 7.33 -4.84 1.44
CA GLN A 62 6.75 -6.10 0.98
C GLN A 62 7.80 -7.20 0.71
N ASP A 63 9.08 -6.92 0.98
CA ASP A 63 10.23 -7.81 0.80
C ASP A 63 10.39 -8.42 -0.60
N ARG A 64 10.07 -7.64 -1.64
CA ARG A 64 10.13 -8.14 -3.02
C ARG A 64 11.40 -7.75 -3.75
N ARG A 65 11.89 -8.70 -4.57
CA ARG A 65 13.07 -8.55 -5.46
C ARG A 65 12.74 -8.11 -6.89
N SER A 66 11.46 -8.01 -7.24
CA SER A 66 10.99 -7.65 -8.58
C SER A 66 10.06 -6.44 -8.55
N SER A 67 10.11 -5.60 -9.59
CA SER A 67 9.23 -4.42 -9.72
C SER A 67 7.82 -4.89 -9.91
N VAL A 68 6.92 -4.34 -9.10
CA VAL A 68 5.55 -4.79 -9.02
C VAL A 68 4.63 -3.82 -9.73
N TRP A 69 4.86 -2.51 -9.57
CA TRP A 69 4.03 -1.50 -10.17
C TRP A 69 4.68 -1.08 -11.49
N ASP A 70 4.20 -1.69 -12.57
CA ASP A 70 4.55 -1.22 -13.89
C ASP A 70 4.06 0.24 -14.03
N ARG A 71 4.92 1.15 -14.51
CA ARG A 71 4.65 2.59 -14.65
C ARG A 71 3.47 2.91 -15.60
N ARG A 72 2.82 1.88 -16.15
CA ARG A 72 1.68 1.91 -17.08
C ARG A 72 0.33 1.93 -16.38
N GLY A 73 0.30 1.70 -15.08
CA GLY A 73 -0.87 1.87 -14.26
C GLY A 73 -1.34 0.60 -13.58
N ASP A 74 -1.77 0.77 -12.35
CA ASP A 74 -1.97 -0.32 -11.40
C ASP A 74 -3.04 0.10 -10.38
N THR A 75 -3.43 -0.84 -9.52
CA THR A 75 -4.49 -0.69 -8.53
C THR A 75 -4.04 -1.30 -7.21
N ALA A 76 -3.88 -0.47 -6.18
CA ALA A 76 -3.74 -0.91 -4.80
C ALA A 76 -5.11 -1.20 -4.20
N THR A 77 -5.26 -2.35 -3.55
CA THR A 77 -6.49 -2.77 -2.89
C THR A 77 -6.20 -3.06 -1.42
N LEU A 78 -6.84 -2.31 -0.52
CA LEU A 78 -6.76 -2.50 0.93
C LEU A 78 -7.99 -3.27 1.42
N ARG A 79 -7.76 -4.36 2.15
CA ARG A 79 -8.82 -5.15 2.79
C ARG A 79 -8.53 -5.34 4.26
N ASN A 80 -9.60 -5.40 5.05
CA ASN A 80 -9.49 -5.72 6.47
C ASN A 80 -9.26 -7.22 6.72
N ASP A 81 -9.08 -7.59 7.98
CA ASP A 81 -8.87 -8.96 8.46
C ASP A 81 -10.04 -9.93 8.15
N HIS A 82 -11.22 -9.38 7.88
CA HIS A 82 -12.38 -10.13 7.38
C HIS A 82 -12.46 -10.19 5.83
N ARG A 83 -11.38 -9.80 5.14
CA ARG A 83 -11.27 -9.71 3.67
C ARG A 83 -12.24 -8.71 3.02
N ARG A 84 -12.89 -7.85 3.80
CA ARG A 84 -13.78 -6.81 3.26
C ARG A 84 -12.95 -5.69 2.64
N LEU A 85 -13.40 -5.19 1.51
CA LEU A 85 -12.78 -4.05 0.85
C LEU A 85 -12.91 -2.82 1.74
N VAL A 86 -11.77 -2.16 1.99
CA VAL A 86 -11.70 -0.89 2.71
C VAL A 86 -11.50 0.25 1.73
N ASP A 87 -10.54 0.13 0.82
CA ASP A 87 -10.25 1.16 -0.17
C ASP A 87 -9.51 0.60 -1.40
N THR A 88 -9.54 1.36 -2.50
CA THR A 88 -8.76 1.10 -3.71
C THR A 88 -8.15 2.38 -4.28
N LEU A 89 -6.88 2.34 -4.67
CA LEU A 89 -6.20 3.45 -5.34
C LEU A 89 -5.68 2.98 -6.69
N SER A 90 -6.07 3.63 -7.79
CA SER A 90 -5.54 3.33 -9.13
C SER A 90 -4.79 4.53 -9.72
N TRP A 91 -3.70 4.28 -10.43
CA TRP A 91 -2.93 5.31 -11.14
C TRP A 91 -2.46 4.81 -12.51
N GLY A 92 -1.93 5.72 -13.35
CA GLY A 92 -1.43 5.40 -14.70
C GLY A 92 -2.40 5.65 -15.85
N GLY A 93 -3.38 6.53 -15.68
CA GLY A 93 -4.08 7.12 -16.83
C GLY A 93 -3.13 7.99 -17.63
N HIS A 94 -2.95 7.68 -18.92
CA HIS A 94 -2.20 8.53 -19.85
C HIS A 94 -2.71 9.98 -19.78
N HIS A 95 -1.77 10.93 -19.70
CA HIS A 95 -2.02 12.29 -20.13
C HIS A 95 -2.52 12.27 -21.59
N GLY A 96 -3.74 12.76 -21.80
CA GLY A 96 -4.37 12.86 -23.11
C GLY A 96 -5.42 13.96 -23.08
N GLY A 97 -4.97 15.19 -22.86
CA GLY A 97 -5.81 16.39 -22.90
C GLY A 97 -4.97 17.61 -23.28
N HIS A 98 -4.34 17.55 -24.44
CA HIS A 98 -4.03 18.77 -25.20
C HIS A 98 -5.22 19.06 -26.13
N HIS A 99 -5.40 20.36 -26.42
CA HIS A 99 -6.39 21.04 -27.28
C HIS A 99 -7.61 21.58 -26.54
#